data_AF-A0A5M9K1U7-F1
#
_entry.id   AF-A0A5M9K1U7-F1
#
_cell.length_a   1.000
_cell.length_b   1.000
_cell.length_c   1.000
_cell.angle_alpha   90.00
_cell.angle_beta   90.00
_cell.angle_gamma   90.00
#
_symmetry.space_group_name_H-M   'P 1'
#
loop_
_entity.id
_entity.type
_entity.pdbx_description
1 polymer ?
#
loop_
_entity_poly.entity_id
_entity_poly.type
_entity_poly.pdbx_seq_one_letter_code
_entity_poly.pdbx_strand_id
1 'polypeptide(L)'
;MGIGGGMGMGISNIGSFVVWNVKVDTLEGTPITIRKRYSEFADLRGKLLRTFPNSAGTIPELPRKSVISKFRPKFLENRRAGLQYFLNCILLNPEFSSSPVLKEFLFS
;
A
#
# COMPACT_ATOMS: atom_id res chain seq x y z
N MET A 1 16.45 -8.38 13.36
CA MET A 1 15.51 -7.35 12.86
C MET A 1 14.56 -8.02 11.87
N GLY A 2 13.35 -8.36 12.30
CA GLY A 2 12.34 -9.00 11.45
C GLY A 2 11.16 -8.06 11.28
N ILE A 3 10.95 -7.55 10.07
CA ILE A 3 9.74 -6.78 9.73
C ILE A 3 8.55 -7.72 9.61
N GLY A 4 7.88 -7.99 10.73
CA GLY A 4 6.67 -8.81 10.83
C GLY A 4 5.41 -8.06 10.41
N GLY A 5 5.35 -7.58 9.17
CA GLY A 5 4.17 -6.88 8.62
C GLY A 5 3.15 -7.87 8.05
N GLY A 6 2.13 -8.25 8.84
CA GLY A 6 1.02 -9.06 8.35
C GLY A 6 -0.04 -8.21 7.66
N MET A 7 -0.27 -8.40 6.36
CA MET A 7 -1.46 -7.87 5.67
C MET A 7 -2.60 -8.89 5.72
N GLY A 8 -3.76 -8.53 6.26
CA GLY A 8 -4.98 -9.34 6.28
C GLY A 8 -6.02 -8.85 5.28
N MET A 9 -6.75 -9.76 4.63
CA MET A 9 -7.84 -9.41 3.70
C MET A 9 -9.21 -9.44 4.40
N GLY A 10 -10.01 -8.39 4.19
CA GLY A 10 -11.42 -8.35 4.56
C GLY A 10 -12.31 -8.08 3.34
N ILE A 11 -13.39 -8.84 3.19
CA ILE A 11 -14.39 -8.63 2.13
C ILE A 11 -15.57 -7.89 2.76
N SER A 12 -15.86 -6.67 2.29
CA SER A 12 -16.99 -5.89 2.80
C SER A 12 -18.27 -6.24 2.02
N ASN A 13 -19.39 -6.41 2.72
CA ASN A 13 -20.67 -6.91 2.16
C ASN A 13 -21.45 -5.87 1.32
N ILE A 14 -20.90 -4.67 1.12
CA ILE A 14 -21.58 -3.55 0.45
C ILE A 14 -20.79 -3.25 -0.83
N GLY A 15 -21.07 -4.01 -1.89
CA GLY A 15 -20.35 -3.94 -3.17
C GLY A 15 -19.03 -4.72 -3.15
N SER A 16 -18.82 -5.60 -4.12
CA SER A 16 -17.74 -6.59 -4.14
C SER A 16 -16.34 -5.97 -4.33
N PHE A 17 -15.73 -5.44 -3.27
CA PHE A 17 -14.35 -4.96 -3.27
C PHE A 17 -13.53 -5.56 -2.12
N VAL A 18 -12.22 -5.68 -2.35
CA VAL A 18 -11.26 -6.21 -1.38
C VAL A 18 -10.63 -5.04 -0.62
N VAL A 19 -10.76 -5.08 0.71
CA VAL A 19 -10.10 -4.15 1.62
C VAL A 19 -8.84 -4.82 2.16
N TRP A 20 -7.72 -4.10 2.06
CA TRP A 20 -6.43 -4.53 2.57
C TRP A 20 -6.20 -3.91 3.94
N ASN A 21 -6.10 -4.76 4.96
CA ASN A 21 -5.65 -4.33 6.29
C ASN A 21 -4.13 -4.32 6.26
N VAL A 22 -3.55 -3.15 6.45
CA VAL A 22 -2.11 -2.94 6.51
C VAL A 22 -1.76 -2.56 7.94
N LYS A 23 -0.87 -3.34 8.54
CA LYS A 23 -0.25 -2.97 9.81
C LYS A 23 1.15 -2.42 9.53
N VAL A 24 1.36 -1.16 9.87
CA VAL A 24 2.65 -0.47 9.79
C VAL A 24 3.22 -0.39 11.20
N ASP A 25 4.35 -1.06 11.42
CA ASP A 25 5.07 -0.99 12.68
C ASP A 25 6.02 0.21 12.64
N THR A 26 5.88 1.12 13.60
CA THR A 26 6.70 2.34 13.69
C THR A 26 7.75 2.16 14.78
N LEU A 27 8.99 2.60 14.52
CA LEU A 27 10.14 2.40 15.42
C LEU A 27 9.95 2.92 16.85
N GLU A 28 9.09 3.92 17.04
CA GLU A 28 8.92 4.63 18.32
C GLU A 28 7.47 4.67 18.83
N GLY A 29 6.56 3.84 18.29
CA GLY A 29 5.14 4.05 18.56
C GLY A 29 4.21 2.85 18.39
N THR A 30 2.93 3.09 18.64
CA THR A 30 1.86 2.10 18.46
C THR A 30 1.73 1.74 16.98
N PRO A 31 1.71 0.44 16.62
CA PRO A 31 1.57 0.02 15.24
C PRO A 31 0.27 0.57 14.64
N ILE A 32 0.40 1.26 13.51
CA ILE A 32 -0.73 1.89 12.81
C ILE A 32 -1.39 0.83 11.94
N THR A 33 -2.69 0.62 12.11
CA THR A 33 -3.46 -0.29 11.25
C THR A 33 -4.37 0.52 10.35
N ILE A 34 -4.12 0.50 9.05
CA ILE A 34 -4.94 1.17 8.04
C ILE A 34 -5.70 0.17 7.19
N ARG A 35 -6.88 0.56 6.70
CA ARG A 35 -7.74 -0.25 5.84
C ARG A 35 -7.94 0.45 4.52
N LYS A 36 -7.25 0.00 3.47
CA LYS A 36 -7.24 0.68 2.17
C LYS A 36 -7.62 -0.24 1.03
N ARG A 37 -8.27 0.32 0.01
CA ARG A 37 -8.62 -0.40 -1.23
C ARG A 37 -7.49 -0.27 -2.24
N TYR A 38 -7.36 -1.24 -3.16
CA TYR A 38 -6.33 -1.19 -4.21
C TYR A 38 -6.32 0.14 -5.00
N SER A 39 -7.50 0.71 -5.27
CA SER A 39 -7.61 2.00 -5.96
C SER A 39 -6.91 3.14 -5.22
N GLU A 40 -6.90 3.10 -3.89
CA GLU A 40 -6.26 4.14 -3.08
C GLU A 40 -4.73 4.04 -3.11
N PHE A 41 -4.19 2.82 -3.19
CA PHE A 41 -2.75 2.64 -3.44
C PHE A 41 -2.36 3.15 -4.83
N ALA A 42 -3.20 2.94 -5.84
CA ALA A 42 -2.98 3.48 -7.18
C ALA A 42 -3.01 5.01 -7.19
N ASP A 43 -3.93 5.62 -6.45
CA ASP A 43 -4.01 7.07 -6.29
C ASP A 43 -2.77 7.64 -5.56
N LEU A 44 -2.35 7.00 -4.46
CA LEU A 44 -1.13 7.34 -3.72
C LEU A 44 0.10 7.33 -4.63
N ARG A 45 0.28 6.28 -5.45
CA ARG A 45 1.39 6.24 -6.42
C ARG A 45 1.32 7.40 -7.40
N GLY A 46 0.13 7.71 -7.94
CA GLY A 46 -0.06 8.83 -8.85
C GLY A 46 0.28 10.18 -8.21
N LYS A 47 -0.10 10.38 -6.95
CA LYS A 47 0.24 11.59 -6.17
C LYS A 47 1.74 11.66 -5.88
N LEU A 48 2.37 10.57 -5.48
CA LEU A 48 3.82 10.51 -5.23
C LEU A 48 4.62 10.83 -6.49
N LEU A 49 4.25 10.27 -7.65
CA LEU A 49 4.93 10.56 -8.93
C LEU A 49 4.77 12.03 -9.35
N ARG A 50 3.60 12.64 -9.09
CA ARG A 50 3.39 14.07 -9.37
C ARG A 50 4.15 14.98 -8.41
N THR A 51 4.27 14.58 -7.14
CA THR A 51 4.92 15.38 -6.10
C THR A 51 6.44 15.25 -6.16
N PHE A 52 6.95 14.07 -6.52
CA PHE A 52 8.37 13.72 -6.54
C PHE A 52 8.78 13.16 -7.92
N PRO A 53 8.75 13.96 -8.99
CA PRO A 53 9.10 13.50 -10.33
C PRO A 53 10.57 13.03 -10.43
N ASN A 54 11.48 13.64 -9.68
CA ASN A 54 12.90 13.26 -9.65
C ASN A 54 13.13 11.89 -8.98
N SER A 55 12.24 11.50 -8.07
CA SER A 55 12.31 10.23 -7.34
C SER A 55 11.37 9.18 -7.93
N ALA A 56 10.86 9.40 -9.15
CA ALA A 56 9.99 8.44 -9.84
C ALA A 56 10.64 7.06 -10.02
N GLY A 57 11.97 7.01 -10.15
CA GLY A 57 12.74 5.76 -10.25
C GLY A 57 12.79 4.95 -8.95
N THR A 58 12.56 5.56 -7.79
CA THR A 58 12.55 4.86 -6.48
C THR A 58 11.14 4.45 -6.05
N ILE A 59 10.10 4.93 -6.75
CA ILE A 59 8.70 4.54 -6.51
C ILE A 59 8.42 3.24 -7.26
N PRO A 60 8.27 2.09 -6.56
CA PRO A 60 8.07 0.83 -7.24
C PRO A 60 6.75 0.81 -8.02
N GLU A 61 6.74 0.05 -9.10
CA GLU A 61 5.53 -0.16 -9.88
C GLU A 61 4.55 -1.04 -9.11
N LEU A 62 3.28 -0.64 -9.12
CA LEU A 62 2.24 -1.49 -8.57
C LEU A 62 2.05 -2.71 -9.48
N PRO A 63 1.87 -3.92 -8.91
CA PRO A 63 1.61 -5.11 -9.72
C PRO A 63 0.42 -4.85 -10.65
N ARG A 64 0.61 -5.18 -11.94
CA ARG A 64 -0.33 -4.86 -13.03
C ARG A 64 -1.76 -5.31 -12.70
N LYS A 65 -2.75 -4.51 -13.12
CA LYS A 65 -4.17 -4.85 -13.05
C LYS A 65 -4.44 -6.12 -13.87
N SER A 66 -4.39 -7.30 -13.27
CA SER A 66 -4.96 -8.49 -13.92
C SER A 66 -6.48 -8.47 -13.73
N VAL A 67 -7.19 -8.18 -14.82
CA VAL A 67 -8.66 -8.06 -14.88
C VAL A 67 -9.37 -9.41 -15.00
N ILE A 68 -8.64 -10.50 -15.22
CA ILE A 68 -9.20 -11.82 -15.59
C ILE A 68 -9.44 -12.76 -14.39
N SER A 69 -8.95 -12.42 -13.18
CA SER A 69 -9.23 -13.26 -11.99
C SER A 69 -9.10 -12.53 -10.66
N LYS A 70 -9.82 -11.41 -10.53
CA LYS A 70 -9.85 -10.50 -9.35
C LYS A 70 -10.13 -11.16 -7.98
N PHE A 71 -10.69 -12.37 -7.94
CA PHE A 71 -10.97 -13.12 -6.71
C PHE A 71 -10.13 -14.39 -6.52
N ARG A 72 -9.21 -14.72 -7.45
CA ARG A 72 -8.36 -15.90 -7.23
C ARG A 72 -7.41 -15.63 -6.06
N PRO A 73 -7.28 -16.56 -5.09
CA PRO A 73 -6.42 -16.38 -3.93
C PRO A 73 -4.96 -16.09 -4.34
N LYS A 74 -4.44 -16.75 -5.38
CA LYS A 74 -3.10 -16.50 -5.93
C LYS A 74 -2.92 -15.08 -6.49
N PHE A 75 -3.96 -14.49 -7.08
CA PHE A 75 -3.90 -13.12 -7.58
C PHE A 75 -3.96 -12.11 -6.43
N LEU A 76 -4.81 -12.39 -5.44
CA LEU A 76 -4.90 -11.59 -4.23
C LEU A 76 -3.58 -11.64 -3.44
N GLU A 77 -2.95 -12.79 -3.29
CA GLU A 77 -1.67 -12.92 -2.62
C GLU A 77 -0.53 -12.18 -3.34
N ASN A 78 -0.44 -12.31 -4.68
CA ASN A 78 0.51 -11.51 -5.46
C ASN A 78 0.27 -10.01 -5.33
N ARG A 79 -1.00 -9.59 -5.32
CA ARG A 79 -1.37 -8.20 -5.08
C ARG A 79 -0.98 -7.78 -3.66
N ARG A 80 -1.24 -8.60 -2.65
CA ARG A 80 -0.83 -8.38 -1.25
C ARG A 80 0.67 -8.14 -1.16
N ALA A 81 1.46 -9.05 -1.73
CA ALA A 81 2.92 -8.97 -1.71
C ALA A 81 3.43 -7.71 -2.40
N GLY A 82 2.88 -7.36 -3.57
CA GLY A 82 3.26 -6.14 -4.29
C GLY A 82 2.83 -4.85 -3.58
N LEU A 83 1.66 -4.82 -2.94
CA LEU A 83 1.22 -3.69 -2.11
C LEU A 83 2.09 -3.53 -0.86
N GLN A 84 2.46 -4.65 -0.23
CA GLN A 84 3.35 -4.66 0.93
C GLN A 84 4.74 -4.16 0.55
N TYR A 85 5.28 -4.65 -0.56
CA TYR A 85 6.57 -4.20 -1.09
C TYR A 85 6.54 -2.71 -1.44
N PHE A 86 5.49 -2.25 -2.12
CA PHE A 86 5.28 -0.84 -2.45
C PHE A 86 5.33 0.03 -1.20
N LEU A 87 4.51 -0.27 -0.18
CA LEU A 87 4.51 0.50 1.05
C LEU A 87 5.84 0.44 1.78
N ASN A 88 6.50 -0.72 1.81
CA ASN A 88 7.80 -0.84 2.45
C ASN A 88 8.83 0.07 1.79
N CYS A 89 8.92 0.08 0.46
CA CYS A 89 9.77 1.05 -0.25
C CYS A 89 9.42 2.49 0.11
N ILE A 90 8.15 2.87 0.08
CA ILE A 90 7.75 4.25 0.38
C ILE A 90 8.09 4.65 1.84
N LEU A 91 7.84 3.76 2.80
CA LEU A 91 8.10 4.02 4.22
C LEU A 91 9.60 4.04 4.57
N LEU A 92 10.41 3.25 3.86
CA LEU A 92 11.87 3.21 4.04
C LEU A 92 12.58 4.43 3.45
N ASN A 93 11.93 5.16 2.54
CA ASN A 93 12.49 6.39 1.96
C ASN A 93 12.07 7.60 2.80
N PRO A 94 12.99 8.29 3.50
CA PRO A 94 12.67 9.42 4.38
C PRO A 94 12.01 10.59 3.65
N GLU A 95 12.34 10.78 2.37
CA GLU A 95 11.73 11.80 1.52
C GLU A 95 10.22 11.58 1.34
N PHE A 96 9.80 10.32 1.18
CA PHE A 96 8.38 10.00 1.02
C PHE A 96 7.68 9.82 2.36
N SER A 97 8.36 9.24 3.36
CA SER A 97 7.77 8.99 4.67
C SER A 97 7.43 10.28 5.43
N SER A 98 8.20 11.34 5.21
CA SER A 98 7.92 12.67 5.75
C SER A 98 6.89 13.46 4.95
N SER A 99 6.55 13.00 3.74
CA SER A 99 5.68 13.73 2.82
C SER A 99 4.23 13.83 3.33
N PRO A 100 3.54 14.95 3.07
CA PRO A 100 2.13 15.09 3.42
C PRO A 100 1.26 14.06 2.67
N VAL A 101 1.64 13.69 1.45
CA VAL A 101 0.92 12.71 0.62
C VAL A 101 0.81 11.35 1.30
N LEU A 102 1.90 10.85 1.90
CA LEU A 102 1.87 9.57 2.63
C LEU A 102 1.12 9.70 3.95
N LYS A 103 1.30 10.81 4.68
CA LYS A 103 0.58 11.07 5.94
C LYS A 103 -0.93 11.08 5.70
N GLU A 104 -1.40 11.80 4.67
CA GLU A 104 -2.81 11.78 4.30
C GLU A 104 -3.30 10.38 3.97
N PHE A 105 -2.51 9.57 3.25
CA PHE A 105 -2.88 8.18 2.99
C PHE A 105 -2.99 7.34 4.27
N LEU A 106 -2.11 7.54 5.25
CA LEU A 106 -2.12 6.81 6.52
C LEU A 106 -3.29 7.23 7.43
N PHE A 107 -3.67 8.51 7.42
CA PHE A 107 -4.69 9.07 8.32
C PHE A 107 -6.08 9.27 7.66
N SER A 108 -6.22 8.95 6.38
CA SER A 108 -7.49 9.05 5.63
C SER A 108 -8.42 7.86 5.82
#